data_AF-N8XP36-F1
#
_entry.id   AF-N8XP36-F1
#
_cell.length_a   1.000
_cell.length_b   1.000
_cell.length_c   1.000
_cell.angle_alpha   90.00
_cell.angle_beta   90.00
_cell.angle_gamma   90.00
#
_symmetry.space_group_name_H-M   'P 1'
#
loop_
_entity.id
_entity.type
_entity.pdbx_description
1 polymer ?
#
loop_
_entity_poly.entity_id
_entity_poly.type
_entity_poly.pdbx_seq_one_letter_code
_entity_poly.pdbx_strand_id
1 'polypeptide(L)'
;NGLTNTTWDPNATYNSKQAATEEQLKSVSDVVQNANKGWNVKSDSNLAATQVKPTDTVDIGLATGESNLKSTAVNDGKGTTTIDFSLSKDLNIDTVTAGTGTNKTVLSQTGVNIDNGTTQTQLEAGKVVVKNTANTLALDADKGTLEGLSNKDISSADFATQGRAATEEQLKQIQTGLTDTGFGLTAADGNSVQKKLGQTVDVVGADSNITT
;
A
#
# COMPACT_ATOMS: atom_id res chain seq x y z
N ASN A 1 42.90 28.83 -68.27
CA ASN A 1 41.58 29.39 -67.95
C ASN A 1 40.82 28.38 -67.11
N GLY A 2 40.62 28.68 -65.82
CA GLY A 2 39.83 27.85 -64.92
C GLY A 2 38.36 28.27 -64.91
N LEU A 3 37.50 27.42 -64.35
CA LEU A 3 36.11 27.77 -64.05
C LEU A 3 36.09 28.88 -62.97
N THR A 4 35.19 29.85 -63.09
CA THR A 4 35.09 31.01 -62.17
C THR A 4 34.05 30.81 -61.05
N ASN A 5 33.32 29.70 -61.07
CA ASN A 5 32.27 29.35 -60.14
C ASN A 5 32.86 28.61 -58.92
N THR A 6 33.13 29.28 -57.82
CA THR A 6 33.89 28.71 -56.68
C THR A 6 33.09 28.52 -55.40
N THR A 7 31.83 28.97 -55.37
CA THR A 7 30.97 28.88 -54.18
C THR A 7 29.72 28.08 -54.48
N TRP A 8 29.29 27.27 -53.53
CA TRP A 8 28.03 26.54 -53.59
C TRP A 8 27.05 27.17 -52.60
N ASP A 9 25.84 27.49 -53.06
CA ASP A 9 24.73 27.96 -52.24
C ASP A 9 23.60 26.92 -52.32
N PRO A 10 23.25 26.25 -51.20
CA PRO A 10 22.19 25.24 -51.17
C PRO A 10 20.81 25.76 -51.59
N ASN A 11 20.59 27.07 -51.53
CA ASN A 11 19.29 27.69 -51.83
C ASN A 11 19.23 28.27 -53.25
N ALA A 12 20.35 28.29 -53.98
CA ALA A 12 20.42 28.83 -55.33
C ALA A 12 19.95 27.82 -56.39
N THR A 13 19.36 28.32 -57.48
CA THR A 13 18.97 27.50 -58.64
C THR A 13 20.06 27.56 -59.72
N TYR A 14 20.57 26.40 -60.14
CA TYR A 14 21.67 26.30 -61.11
C TYR A 14 21.19 25.71 -62.46
N ASN A 15 20.95 26.54 -63.47
CA ASN A 15 20.46 26.12 -64.80
C ASN A 15 21.44 26.35 -65.96
N SER A 16 22.59 26.97 -65.68
CA SER A 16 23.55 27.42 -66.71
C SER A 16 24.34 26.29 -67.39
N LYS A 17 24.13 25.02 -66.97
CA LYS A 17 24.86 23.82 -67.44
C LYS A 17 26.40 23.95 -67.35
N GLN A 18 26.87 24.81 -66.45
CA GLN A 18 28.30 24.98 -66.18
C GLN A 18 28.80 23.79 -65.35
N ALA A 19 30.03 23.35 -65.62
CA ALA A 19 30.71 22.36 -64.78
C ALA A 19 30.95 22.94 -63.37
N ALA A 20 30.89 22.08 -62.34
CA ALA A 20 31.29 22.43 -60.98
C ALA A 20 32.82 22.43 -60.83
N THR A 21 33.37 23.28 -59.96
CA THR A 21 34.79 23.17 -59.57
C THR A 21 35.03 22.04 -58.57
N GLU A 22 36.30 21.67 -58.40
CA GLU A 22 36.73 20.71 -57.38
C GLU A 22 36.32 21.18 -55.98
N GLU A 23 36.46 22.47 -55.67
CA GLU A 23 36.09 23.06 -54.38
C GLU A 23 34.59 22.94 -54.10
N GLN A 24 33.74 23.15 -55.12
CA GLN A 24 32.29 22.99 -54.98
C GLN A 24 31.90 21.53 -54.75
N LEU A 25 32.51 20.59 -55.49
CA LEU A 25 32.27 19.17 -55.30
C LEU A 25 32.74 18.70 -53.92
N LYS A 26 33.90 19.18 -53.46
CA LYS A 26 34.43 18.92 -52.12
C LYS A 26 33.50 19.47 -51.04
N SER A 27 33.00 20.69 -51.21
CA SER A 27 32.07 21.33 -50.27
C SER A 27 30.78 20.51 -50.10
N VAL A 28 30.15 20.09 -51.20
CA VAL A 28 28.96 19.22 -51.15
C VAL A 28 29.30 17.85 -50.57
N SER A 29 30.43 17.26 -50.96
CA SER A 29 30.89 15.98 -50.42
C SER A 29 31.08 16.03 -48.90
N ASP A 30 31.69 17.08 -48.36
CA ASP A 30 31.90 17.21 -46.91
C ASP A 30 30.58 17.30 -46.14
N VAL A 31 29.60 18.03 -46.68
CA VAL A 31 28.24 18.10 -46.10
C VAL A 31 27.60 16.72 -46.06
N VAL A 32 27.64 15.97 -47.17
CA VAL A 32 27.08 14.61 -47.25
C VAL A 32 27.80 13.65 -46.31
N GLN A 33 29.13 13.68 -46.26
CA GLN A 33 29.91 12.82 -45.37
C GLN A 33 29.64 13.11 -43.90
N ASN A 34 29.45 14.39 -43.53
CA ASN A 34 29.09 14.74 -42.17
C ASN A 34 27.65 14.32 -41.81
N ALA A 35 26.69 14.48 -42.72
CA ALA A 35 25.33 13.96 -42.51
C ALA A 35 25.32 12.43 -42.36
N ASN A 36 26.14 11.72 -43.14
CA ASN A 36 26.25 10.25 -43.10
C ASN A 36 26.91 9.70 -41.83
N LYS A 37 27.57 10.53 -41.02
CA LYS A 37 28.09 10.10 -39.71
C LYS A 37 26.97 9.83 -38.70
N GLY A 38 25.76 10.35 -38.91
CA GLY A 38 24.66 10.18 -37.97
C GLY A 38 24.96 10.77 -36.58
N TRP A 39 24.31 10.23 -35.56
CA TRP A 39 24.46 10.68 -34.17
C TRP A 39 24.47 9.49 -33.21
N ASN A 40 25.05 9.64 -32.02
CA ASN A 40 25.12 8.54 -31.05
C ASN A 40 23.94 8.60 -30.07
N VAL A 41 23.29 7.46 -29.85
CA VAL A 41 22.33 7.23 -28.77
C VAL A 41 22.95 6.37 -27.67
N LYS A 42 22.62 6.67 -26.41
CA LYS A 42 23.00 5.88 -25.23
C LYS A 42 21.80 5.83 -24.27
N SER A 43 21.64 4.74 -23.53
CA SER A 43 20.63 4.61 -22.48
C SER A 43 21.32 4.08 -21.23
N ASP A 44 21.76 5.02 -20.37
CA ASP A 44 22.52 4.78 -19.13
C ASP A 44 23.51 3.61 -19.26
N SER A 45 23.34 2.56 -18.44
CA SER A 45 24.13 1.33 -18.49
C SER A 45 23.53 0.23 -19.36
N ASN A 46 22.33 0.43 -19.91
CA ASN A 46 21.57 -0.58 -20.65
C ASN A 46 21.90 -0.60 -22.15
N LEU A 47 22.35 0.52 -22.70
CA LEU A 47 22.81 0.63 -24.09
C LEU A 47 24.12 1.41 -24.16
N ALA A 48 25.19 0.71 -24.56
CA ALA A 48 26.44 1.35 -24.92
C ALA A 48 26.23 2.32 -26.11
N ALA A 49 27.08 3.35 -26.20
CA ALA A 49 26.95 4.37 -27.23
C ALA A 49 26.90 3.73 -28.63
N THR A 50 25.76 3.86 -29.30
CA THR A 50 25.47 3.27 -30.61
C THR A 50 25.19 4.39 -31.60
N GLN A 51 25.80 4.33 -32.78
CA GLN A 51 25.59 5.31 -33.84
C GLN A 51 24.29 5.01 -34.58
N VAL A 52 23.41 6.00 -34.67
CA VAL A 52 22.19 6.05 -35.48
C VAL A 52 22.53 6.73 -36.80
N LYS A 53 22.62 5.96 -37.88
CA LYS A 53 22.92 6.43 -39.23
C LYS A 53 21.65 6.95 -39.92
N PRO A 54 21.78 7.65 -41.06
CA PRO A 54 20.62 7.94 -41.89
C PRO A 54 19.85 6.65 -42.19
N THR A 55 18.52 6.70 -42.12
CA THR A 55 17.57 5.58 -42.27
C THR A 55 17.47 4.61 -41.09
N ASP A 56 18.37 4.66 -40.11
CA ASP A 56 18.21 3.90 -38.87
C ASP A 56 17.01 4.43 -38.07
N THR A 57 16.43 3.56 -37.24
CA THR A 57 15.31 3.91 -36.36
C THR A 57 15.75 3.84 -34.91
N VAL A 58 15.29 4.79 -34.11
CA VAL A 58 15.32 4.71 -32.64
C VAL A 58 13.91 4.43 -32.17
N ASP A 59 13.73 3.28 -31.53
CA ASP A 59 12.46 2.90 -30.94
C ASP A 59 12.38 3.41 -29.49
N ILE A 60 11.32 4.17 -29.20
CA ILE A 60 11.07 4.76 -27.89
C ILE A 60 9.66 4.34 -27.50
N GLY A 61 9.56 3.47 -26.49
CA GLY A 61 8.30 2.89 -26.08
C GLY A 61 8.35 2.32 -24.68
N LEU A 62 7.33 1.53 -24.36
CA LEU A 62 7.21 0.82 -23.09
C LEU A 62 7.57 -0.65 -23.30
N ALA A 63 8.02 -1.31 -22.23
CA ALA A 63 8.25 -2.75 -22.25
C ALA A 63 6.93 -3.50 -22.56
N THR A 64 7.06 -4.69 -23.16
CA THR A 64 5.88 -5.53 -23.46
C THR A 64 5.15 -5.88 -22.16
N GLY A 65 3.85 -5.57 -22.11
CA GLY A 65 3.00 -5.85 -20.94
C GLY A 65 3.05 -4.80 -19.83
N GLU A 66 3.86 -3.74 -19.98
CA GLU A 66 3.87 -2.63 -19.03
C GLU A 66 2.53 -1.87 -19.08
N SER A 67 1.83 -1.80 -17.95
CA SER A 67 0.52 -1.15 -17.81
C SER A 67 0.53 0.08 -16.91
N ASN A 68 1.57 0.25 -16.10
CA ASN A 68 1.72 1.35 -15.15
C ASN A 68 2.15 2.64 -15.81
N LEU A 69 2.85 2.57 -16.95
CA LEU A 69 3.22 3.74 -17.74
C LEU A 69 2.35 3.84 -19.00
N LYS A 70 2.17 5.07 -19.47
CA LYS A 70 1.57 5.40 -20.76
C LYS A 70 2.54 6.25 -21.55
N SER A 71 2.73 5.93 -22.82
CA SER A 71 3.48 6.76 -23.76
C SER A 71 2.54 7.31 -24.83
N THR A 72 2.80 8.54 -25.26
CA THR A 72 2.16 9.14 -26.43
C THR A 72 3.23 9.77 -27.30
N ALA A 73 3.03 9.73 -28.62
CA ALA A 73 3.92 10.36 -29.57
C ALA A 73 3.09 11.10 -30.62
N VAL A 74 3.35 12.40 -30.80
CA VAL A 74 2.65 13.24 -31.77
C VAL A 74 3.68 14.05 -32.54
N ASN A 75 3.61 13.98 -33.87
CA ASN A 75 4.26 14.96 -34.72
C ASN A 75 3.25 16.04 -35.09
N ASP A 76 3.58 17.30 -34.85
CA ASP A 76 2.67 18.43 -35.08
C ASP A 76 2.54 18.82 -36.57
N GLY A 77 3.25 18.14 -37.47
CA GLY A 77 3.32 18.46 -38.90
C GLY A 77 4.08 19.76 -39.21
N LYS A 78 4.65 20.42 -38.21
CA LYS A 78 5.40 21.69 -38.29
C LYS A 78 6.86 21.54 -37.87
N GLY A 79 7.31 20.31 -37.63
CA GLY A 79 8.69 19.98 -37.30
C GLY A 79 8.94 19.65 -35.84
N THR A 80 7.89 19.62 -34.99
CA THR A 80 8.02 19.17 -33.60
C THR A 80 7.45 17.77 -33.44
N THR A 81 8.25 16.88 -32.86
CA THR A 81 7.77 15.59 -32.35
C THR A 81 7.79 15.67 -30.83
N THR A 82 6.64 15.50 -30.19
CA THR A 82 6.50 15.39 -28.73
C THR A 82 6.30 13.93 -28.37
N ILE A 83 7.11 13.44 -27.42
CA ILE A 83 6.96 12.11 -26.82
C ILE A 83 6.77 12.31 -25.33
N ASP A 84 5.57 12.04 -24.84
CA ASP A 84 5.21 12.21 -23.42
C ASP A 84 5.05 10.86 -22.73
N PHE A 85 5.50 10.81 -21.48
CA PHE A 85 5.28 9.69 -20.58
C PHE A 85 4.42 10.15 -19.40
N SER A 86 3.48 9.31 -19.00
CA SER A 86 2.66 9.54 -17.80
C SER A 86 2.41 8.23 -17.06
N LEU A 87 2.03 8.36 -15.80
CA LEU A 87 1.64 7.22 -14.97
C LEU A 87 0.15 6.92 -15.16
N SER A 88 -0.19 5.63 -15.27
CA SER A 88 -1.56 5.15 -15.17
C SER A 88 -2.13 5.47 -13.79
N LYS A 89 -3.45 5.71 -13.74
CA LYS A 89 -4.16 5.97 -12.47
C LYS A 89 -4.29 4.69 -11.66
N ASP A 90 -4.54 3.59 -12.35
CA ASP A 90 -4.50 2.25 -11.79
C ASP A 90 -3.10 1.69 -11.96
N LEU A 91 -2.52 1.20 -10.88
CA LEU A 91 -1.20 0.61 -10.84
C LEU A 91 -1.30 -0.87 -10.51
N ASN A 92 -0.65 -1.69 -11.33
CA ASN A 92 -0.40 -3.09 -11.07
C ASN A 92 1.00 -3.22 -10.46
N ILE A 93 1.07 -3.30 -9.13
CA ILE A 93 2.30 -3.33 -8.34
C ILE A 93 2.17 -4.35 -7.21
N ASP A 94 3.27 -5.04 -6.89
CA ASP A 94 3.25 -6.07 -5.83
C ASP A 94 3.18 -5.47 -4.42
N THR A 95 3.96 -4.40 -4.19
CA THR A 95 4.05 -3.75 -2.88
C THR A 95 4.33 -2.26 -2.98
N VAL A 96 3.89 -1.51 -1.96
CA VAL A 96 4.32 -0.14 -1.69
C VAL A 96 4.92 -0.11 -0.29
N THR A 97 6.18 0.31 -0.18
CA THR A 97 6.86 0.46 1.11
C THR A 97 7.18 1.92 1.37
N ALA A 98 6.72 2.45 2.51
CA ALA A 98 7.07 3.77 3.02
C ALA A 98 7.87 3.62 4.32
N GLY A 99 9.08 4.18 4.39
CA GLY A 99 9.99 4.03 5.53
C GLY A 99 11.06 2.96 5.31
N THR A 100 11.89 2.70 6.33
CA THR A 100 13.03 1.77 6.26
C THR A 100 13.20 0.99 7.57
N GLY A 101 13.91 -0.14 7.50
CA GLY A 101 14.16 -0.97 8.68
C GLY A 101 12.87 -1.48 9.33
N THR A 102 12.72 -1.26 10.63
CA THR A 102 11.52 -1.58 11.42
C THR A 102 10.52 -0.43 11.51
N ASN A 103 10.86 0.77 11.01
CA ASN A 103 9.95 1.90 10.95
C ASN A 103 9.42 2.06 9.53
N LYS A 104 8.40 1.29 9.19
CA LYS A 104 7.84 1.21 7.84
C LYS A 104 6.36 0.86 7.81
N THR A 105 5.70 1.32 6.76
CA THR A 105 4.38 0.84 6.33
C THR A 105 4.55 0.10 5.01
N VAL A 106 3.98 -1.09 4.92
CA VAL A 106 3.98 -1.93 3.72
C VAL A 106 2.53 -2.21 3.33
N LEU A 107 2.15 -1.80 2.12
CA LEU A 107 0.93 -2.24 1.44
C LEU A 107 1.33 -3.37 0.47
N SER A 108 0.60 -4.49 0.51
CA SER A 108 0.83 -5.64 -0.36
C SER A 108 -0.48 -6.36 -0.67
N GLN A 109 -0.40 -7.42 -1.47
CA GLN A 109 -1.54 -8.30 -1.74
C GLN A 109 -2.14 -8.96 -0.48
N THR A 110 -1.36 -9.10 0.60
CA THR A 110 -1.82 -9.70 1.86
C THR A 110 -2.46 -8.68 2.80
N GLY A 111 -2.34 -7.38 2.52
CA GLY A 111 -2.95 -6.30 3.29
C GLY A 111 -1.98 -5.17 3.63
N VAL A 112 -2.10 -4.60 4.82
CA VAL A 112 -1.32 -3.46 5.29
C VAL A 112 -0.61 -3.79 6.60
N ASN A 113 0.71 -3.68 6.61
CA ASN A 113 1.53 -3.82 7.81
C ASN A 113 2.17 -2.47 8.17
N ILE A 114 1.89 -1.97 9.37
CA ILE A 114 2.46 -0.75 9.93
C ILE A 114 3.33 -1.16 11.10
N ASP A 115 4.63 -0.85 11.02
CA ASP A 115 5.61 -1.16 12.06
C ASP A 115 6.40 0.11 12.39
N ASN A 116 6.57 0.39 13.68
CA ASN A 116 7.46 1.45 14.17
C ASN A 116 8.59 0.92 15.06
N GLY A 117 8.83 -0.40 15.04
CA GLY A 117 9.81 -1.12 15.84
C GLY A 117 9.34 -1.52 17.24
N THR A 118 8.31 -0.89 17.79
CA THR A 118 7.79 -1.19 19.14
C THR A 118 6.31 -1.57 19.15
N THR A 119 5.56 -1.03 18.20
CA THR A 119 4.15 -1.28 17.98
C THR A 119 3.91 -1.65 16.54
N GLN A 120 3.03 -2.62 16.31
CA GLN A 120 2.68 -3.08 14.98
C GLN A 120 1.16 -3.13 14.83
N THR A 121 0.66 -2.71 13.68
CA THR A 121 -0.72 -2.93 13.25
C THR A 121 -0.70 -3.69 11.93
N GLN A 122 -1.36 -4.83 11.89
CA GLN A 122 -1.53 -5.66 10.69
C GLN A 122 -3.01 -5.68 10.34
N LEU A 123 -3.32 -5.28 9.11
CA LEU A 123 -4.64 -5.43 8.51
C LEU A 123 -4.51 -6.48 7.42
N GLU A 124 -5.13 -7.62 7.62
CA GLU A 124 -5.15 -8.76 6.71
C GLU A 124 -6.62 -9.08 6.37
N ALA A 125 -6.83 -9.88 5.32
CA ALA A 125 -8.19 -10.33 5.00
C ALA A 125 -8.79 -11.10 6.19
N GLY A 126 -9.90 -10.60 6.74
CA GLY A 126 -10.58 -11.22 7.89
C GLY A 126 -9.88 -11.07 9.24
N LYS A 127 -8.76 -10.34 9.33
CA LYS A 127 -7.98 -10.26 10.57
C LYS A 127 -7.36 -8.88 10.78
N VAL A 128 -7.50 -8.36 12.00
CA VAL A 128 -6.80 -7.14 12.44
C VAL A 128 -6.02 -7.46 13.70
N VAL A 129 -4.72 -7.21 13.68
CA VAL A 129 -3.84 -7.40 14.83
C VAL A 129 -3.19 -6.08 15.20
N VAL A 130 -3.34 -5.67 16.47
CA VAL A 130 -2.63 -4.53 17.05
C VAL A 130 -1.79 -5.06 18.20
N LYS A 131 -0.48 -4.85 18.15
CA LYS A 131 0.41 -5.36 19.19
C LYS A 131 1.53 -4.39 19.53
N ASN A 132 2.04 -4.54 20.74
CA ASN A 132 3.31 -3.98 21.17
C ASN A 132 4.10 -5.06 21.91
N THR A 133 5.13 -4.68 22.66
CA THR A 133 5.96 -5.62 23.42
C THR A 133 5.22 -6.35 24.55
N ALA A 134 4.10 -5.82 25.04
CA ALA A 134 3.37 -6.35 26.19
C ALA A 134 2.02 -6.98 25.82
N ASN A 135 1.30 -6.40 24.86
CA ASN A 135 -0.07 -6.75 24.53
C ASN A 135 -0.20 -7.07 23.04
N THR A 136 -1.09 -8.00 22.73
CA THR A 136 -1.55 -8.30 21.38
C THR A 136 -3.06 -8.40 21.41
N LEU A 137 -3.74 -7.54 20.65
CA LEU A 137 -5.17 -7.61 20.42
C LEU A 137 -5.41 -8.12 19.02
N ALA A 138 -6.33 -9.07 18.87
CA ALA A 138 -6.66 -9.66 17.59
C ALA A 138 -8.18 -9.73 17.40
N LEU A 139 -8.67 -9.07 16.35
CA LEU A 139 -9.99 -9.34 15.79
C LEU A 139 -9.81 -10.37 14.68
N ASP A 140 -10.41 -11.55 14.85
CA ASP A 140 -10.12 -12.71 14.02
C ASP A 140 -11.44 -13.36 13.56
N ALA A 141 -11.71 -13.29 12.25
CA ALA A 141 -12.93 -13.82 11.66
C ALA A 141 -13.02 -15.35 11.74
N ASP A 142 -11.89 -16.07 11.72
CA ASP A 142 -11.88 -17.53 11.84
C ASP A 142 -12.32 -17.97 13.24
N LYS A 143 -12.00 -17.16 14.25
CA LYS A 143 -12.43 -17.38 15.64
C LYS A 143 -13.80 -16.79 15.94
N GLY A 144 -14.17 -15.72 15.24
CA GLY A 144 -15.38 -14.95 15.51
C GLY A 144 -15.31 -14.12 16.79
N THR A 145 -14.10 -13.82 17.28
CA THR A 145 -13.87 -13.18 18.59
C THR A 145 -12.88 -12.01 18.51
N LEU A 146 -12.99 -11.11 19.49
CA LEU A 146 -11.92 -10.18 19.85
C LEU A 146 -11.14 -10.76 21.03
N GLU A 147 -9.89 -11.12 20.80
CA GLU A 147 -8.99 -11.67 21.82
C GLU A 147 -7.93 -10.66 22.26
N GLY A 148 -7.27 -10.95 23.38
CA GLY A 148 -6.14 -10.17 23.88
C GLY A 148 -6.48 -9.08 24.89
N LEU A 149 -7.76 -8.98 25.28
CA LEU A 149 -8.20 -8.12 26.37
C LEU A 149 -7.58 -8.57 27.69
N SER A 150 -6.98 -7.63 28.42
CA SER A 150 -6.24 -7.91 29.66
C SER A 150 -7.10 -7.85 30.92
N ASN A 151 -8.29 -7.25 30.86
CA ASN A 151 -9.20 -7.10 31.98
C ASN A 151 -9.94 -8.40 32.31
N LYS A 152 -9.28 -9.30 33.06
CA LYS A 152 -9.82 -10.65 33.36
C LYS A 152 -10.48 -10.79 34.73
N ASP A 153 -10.37 -9.78 35.60
CA ASP A 153 -10.97 -9.80 36.92
C ASP A 153 -11.79 -8.54 37.23
N ILE A 154 -12.56 -8.60 38.31
CA ILE A 154 -13.41 -7.51 38.82
C ILE A 154 -12.78 -6.74 40.00
N SER A 155 -11.52 -7.03 40.33
CA SER A 155 -10.85 -6.50 41.53
C SER A 155 -10.12 -5.18 41.30
N SER A 156 -9.86 -4.83 40.04
CA SER A 156 -9.22 -3.57 39.68
C SER A 156 -10.00 -2.37 40.21
N ALA A 157 -9.29 -1.36 40.71
CA ALA A 157 -9.89 -0.12 41.24
C ALA A 157 -10.71 0.67 40.19
N ASP A 158 -10.43 0.45 38.91
CA ASP A 158 -11.12 1.07 37.76
C ASP A 158 -12.17 0.13 37.11
N PHE A 159 -12.56 -0.94 37.80
CA PHE A 159 -13.59 -1.85 37.31
C PHE A 159 -14.93 -1.13 37.16
N ALA A 160 -15.62 -1.38 36.04
CA ALA A 160 -16.91 -0.78 35.69
C ALA A 160 -16.98 0.76 35.66
N THR A 161 -15.85 1.48 35.62
CA THR A 161 -15.82 2.95 35.50
C THR A 161 -15.29 3.43 34.14
N GLN A 162 -14.60 2.56 33.39
CA GLN A 162 -13.85 2.96 32.18
C GLN A 162 -14.55 2.64 30.85
N GLY A 163 -15.71 1.97 30.86
CA GLY A 163 -16.42 1.58 29.63
C GLY A 163 -15.70 0.56 28.74
N ARG A 164 -14.80 -0.26 29.32
CA ARG A 164 -14.09 -1.34 28.63
C ARG A 164 -15.06 -2.48 28.25
N ALA A 165 -14.76 -3.17 27.15
CA ALA A 165 -15.41 -4.44 26.84
C ALA A 165 -15.15 -5.47 27.96
N ALA A 166 -16.18 -6.20 28.39
CA ALA A 166 -16.03 -7.24 29.41
C ALA A 166 -15.43 -8.52 28.80
N THR A 167 -14.61 -9.25 29.56
CA THR A 167 -14.15 -10.59 29.16
C THR A 167 -15.04 -11.69 29.73
N GLU A 168 -14.94 -12.89 29.16
CA GLU A 168 -15.64 -14.07 29.66
C GLU A 168 -15.27 -14.37 31.12
N GLU A 169 -14.01 -14.13 31.52
CA GLU A 169 -13.57 -14.33 32.91
C GLU A 169 -14.26 -13.37 33.88
N GLN A 170 -14.43 -12.10 33.53
CA GLN A 170 -15.16 -11.13 34.36
C GLN A 170 -16.64 -11.52 34.48
N LEU A 171 -17.27 -11.90 33.36
CA LEU A 171 -18.66 -12.37 33.37
C LEU A 171 -18.81 -13.63 34.24
N LYS A 172 -17.85 -14.55 34.17
CA LYS A 172 -17.82 -15.75 34.99
C LYS A 172 -17.72 -15.43 36.47
N GLN A 173 -16.84 -14.52 36.88
CA GLN A 173 -16.69 -14.10 38.28
C GLN A 173 -17.97 -13.49 38.85
N ILE A 174 -18.66 -12.64 38.06
CA ILE A 174 -19.94 -12.06 38.47
C ILE A 174 -21.00 -13.15 38.61
N GLN A 175 -21.09 -14.07 37.64
CA GLN A 175 -22.03 -15.19 37.70
C GLN A 175 -21.80 -16.05 38.96
N THR A 176 -20.54 -16.36 39.28
CA THR A 176 -20.21 -17.13 40.48
C THR A 176 -20.51 -16.35 41.76
N GLY A 177 -20.17 -15.06 41.82
CA GLY A 177 -20.42 -14.22 42.99
C GLY A 177 -21.90 -14.10 43.31
N LEU A 178 -22.76 -13.92 42.30
CA LEU A 178 -24.21 -13.90 42.47
C LEU A 178 -24.75 -15.27 42.92
N THR A 179 -24.29 -16.36 42.31
CA THR A 179 -24.75 -17.71 42.62
C THR A 179 -24.35 -18.14 44.03
N ASP A 180 -23.11 -17.87 44.42
CA ASP A 180 -22.55 -18.28 45.71
C ASP A 180 -23.05 -17.42 46.87
N THR A 181 -23.29 -16.12 46.65
CA THR A 181 -23.91 -15.24 47.65
C THR A 181 -25.38 -15.62 47.86
N GLY A 182 -26.11 -15.91 46.78
CA GLY A 182 -27.48 -16.41 46.86
C GLY A 182 -28.48 -15.42 47.45
N PHE A 183 -29.51 -15.94 48.11
CA PHE A 183 -30.54 -15.18 48.83
C PHE A 183 -30.58 -15.59 50.31
N GLY A 184 -30.72 -14.60 51.19
CA GLY A 184 -30.64 -14.76 52.64
C GLY A 184 -31.90 -14.25 53.32
N LEU A 185 -32.43 -15.03 54.28
CA LEU A 185 -33.52 -14.67 55.17
C LEU A 185 -33.06 -14.80 56.62
N THR A 186 -33.22 -13.74 57.40
CA THR A 186 -33.00 -13.76 58.85
C THR A 186 -34.34 -13.67 59.56
N ALA A 187 -34.65 -14.67 60.39
CA ALA A 187 -35.85 -14.69 61.20
C ALA A 187 -35.71 -13.80 62.46
N ALA A 188 -36.83 -13.48 63.10
CA ALA A 188 -36.87 -12.60 64.27
C ALA A 188 -36.13 -13.19 65.50
N ASP A 189 -35.92 -14.50 65.53
CA ASP A 189 -35.13 -15.20 66.54
C ASP A 189 -33.60 -15.09 66.30
N GLY A 190 -33.19 -14.42 65.22
CA GLY A 190 -31.79 -14.22 64.84
C GLY A 190 -31.21 -15.33 63.96
N ASN A 191 -31.95 -16.42 63.70
CA ASN A 191 -31.49 -17.49 62.82
C ASN A 191 -31.53 -17.04 61.35
N SER A 192 -30.52 -17.40 60.58
CA SER A 192 -30.43 -17.04 59.16
C SER A 192 -30.35 -18.28 58.28
N VAL A 193 -31.08 -18.24 57.17
CA VAL A 193 -30.99 -19.21 56.07
C VAL A 193 -30.47 -18.46 54.85
N GLN A 194 -29.28 -18.84 54.38
CA GLN A 194 -28.73 -18.40 53.10
C GLN A 194 -28.75 -19.59 52.14
N LYS A 195 -29.35 -19.43 50.97
CA LYS A 195 -29.37 -20.45 49.91
C LYS A 195 -28.80 -19.85 48.64
N LYS A 196 -27.95 -20.61 47.94
CA LYS A 196 -27.45 -20.23 46.61
C LYS A 196 -28.62 -20.02 45.65
N LEU A 197 -28.45 -19.17 44.64
CA LEU A 197 -29.45 -19.05 43.59
C LEU A 197 -29.67 -20.42 42.93
N GLY A 198 -30.94 -20.81 42.79
CA GLY A 198 -31.34 -22.13 42.29
C GLY A 198 -31.55 -23.20 43.36
N GLN A 199 -31.22 -22.95 44.63
CA GLN A 199 -31.64 -23.81 45.73
C GLN A 199 -33.02 -23.40 46.27
N THR A 200 -33.77 -24.36 46.79
CA THR A 200 -35.06 -24.11 47.44
C THR A 200 -34.89 -23.87 48.94
N VAL A 201 -35.83 -23.11 49.49
CA VAL A 201 -36.03 -22.96 50.93
C VAL A 201 -37.36 -23.60 51.26
N ASP A 202 -37.37 -24.54 52.19
CA ASP A 202 -38.61 -25.10 52.70
C ASP A 202 -39.24 -24.10 53.67
N VAL A 203 -40.52 -23.79 53.45
CA VAL A 203 -41.31 -22.92 54.32
C VAL A 203 -42.31 -23.80 55.04
N VAL A 204 -42.29 -23.77 56.38
CA VAL A 204 -43.20 -24.52 57.24
C VAL A 204 -43.86 -23.53 58.20
N GLY A 205 -45.18 -23.42 58.17
CA GLY A 205 -45.96 -22.59 59.10
C GLY A 205 -46.47 -23.43 60.28
N ALA A 206 -46.26 -22.97 61.51
CA ALA A 206 -46.86 -23.58 62.71
C ALA A 206 -48.27 -23.01 63.01
N ASP A 207 -48.63 -21.89 62.38
CA ASP A 207 -49.81 -21.08 62.65
C ASP A 207 -50.63 -20.89 61.36
N SER A 208 -51.93 -20.60 61.50
CA SER A 208 -52.85 -20.37 60.36
C SER A 208 -52.48 -19.21 59.44
N ASN A 209 -51.52 -18.37 59.83
CA ASN A 209 -51.10 -17.19 59.06
C ASN A 209 -50.15 -17.52 57.90
N ILE A 210 -49.57 -18.73 57.86
CA ILE A 210 -48.75 -19.20 56.73
C ILE A 210 -49.36 -20.52 56.24
N THR A 211 -50.11 -20.46 55.14
CA THR A 211 -50.60 -21.65 54.44
C THR A 211 -49.53 -22.08 53.43
N THR A 212 -48.92 -23.25 53.66
CA THR A 212 -47.84 -23.83 52.84
C THR A 212 -48.36 -24.87 51.89
#